data_AF-A0A9D9QC41-F1
#
_entry.id   AF-A0A9D9QC41-F1
#
_cell.length_a   1.000
_cell.length_b   1.000
_cell.length_c   1.000
_cell.angle_alpha   90.00
_cell.angle_beta   90.00
_cell.angle_gamma   90.00
#
_symmetry.space_group_name_H-M   'P 1'
#
loop_
_entity.id
_entity.type
_entity.pdbx_description
1 polymer ?
#
loop_
_entity_poly.entity_id
_entity_poly.type
_entity_poly.pdbx_seq_one_letter_code
_entity_poly.pdbx_strand_id
1 'polypeptide(L)'
;MFIPNTKEEQAAMLAKIGAKDIHELLAQIPEKFLYPALDLPKALTEQELAAHVQELAAKNKPLKNFIGAGMYEHFIPAAVPALSSRGEFLTAYTPYQAEASQGTLQTIYEFQSCMCALMGMDVATASHYDGATAMTEAALAACRITGRSEIVISQLLHPHYKEVLKTYTRHANLTVTEAPATQEGTLDLNALKKTLTDKAACFILQTPNFLGSLEDAQAVSAAVHGAGALLVSVVNPISLGVVQTPGEYDADFAVCEGQPLGNPVSFGGPGLGVMTAKKAYVRQLPGRIVGIAKDKDGKRAFVLTLQAREQHIRREKASSNICSNEALCALNAVIYLTLLGPQGLKEVAELNLERAHHLADLINKTKKFHVKTLAPFFNEFVVQCPVAAADVVAKLEEKGIAAGYDLGQLCPQMKNYLLVCATELRTEEDLNAYADALGGI
;
A
#
# COMPACT_ATOMS: atom_id res chain seq x y z
N MET A 1 16.31 5.18 28.83
CA MET A 1 15.24 6.14 28.51
C MET A 1 15.85 7.52 28.45
N PHE A 2 15.58 8.28 27.39
CA PHE A 2 16.05 9.67 27.30
C PHE A 2 15.12 10.56 28.14
N ILE A 3 15.67 11.21 29.15
CA ILE A 3 14.98 12.23 29.96
C ILE A 3 15.77 13.52 29.72
N PRO A 4 15.18 14.53 29.08
CA PRO A 4 15.91 15.75 28.77
C PRO A 4 16.20 16.57 30.02
N ASN A 5 15.41 16.38 31.09
CA ASN A 5 15.52 17.16 32.31
C ASN A 5 16.63 16.67 33.25
N THR A 6 17.48 17.60 33.67
CA THR A 6 18.53 17.30 34.66
C THR A 6 17.92 17.10 36.05
N LYS A 7 18.72 16.59 37.00
CA LYS A 7 18.28 16.42 38.40
C LYS A 7 17.94 17.77 39.05
N GLU A 8 18.67 18.82 38.69
CA GLU A 8 18.47 20.18 39.17
C GLU A 8 17.14 20.76 38.65
N GLU A 9 16.83 20.56 37.37
CA GLU A 9 15.55 20.96 36.80
C GLU A 9 14.38 20.21 37.43
N GLN A 10 14.53 18.88 37.63
CA GLN A 10 13.52 18.08 38.32
C GLN A 10 13.26 18.58 39.74
N ALA A 11 14.32 18.88 40.51
CA ALA A 11 14.20 19.44 41.85
C ALA A 11 13.51 20.81 41.85
N ALA A 12 13.84 21.68 40.90
CA ALA A 12 13.20 22.99 40.75
C ALA A 12 11.70 22.87 40.41
N MET A 13 11.34 21.94 39.51
CA MET A 13 9.95 21.66 39.16
C MET A 13 9.15 21.10 40.34
N LEU A 14 9.72 20.15 41.09
CA LEU A 14 9.10 19.57 42.29
C LEU A 14 8.87 20.62 43.38
N ALA A 15 9.88 21.45 43.67
CA ALA A 15 9.75 22.54 44.64
C ALA A 15 8.68 23.56 44.22
N LYS A 16 8.54 23.84 42.91
CA LYS A 16 7.54 24.77 42.38
C LYS A 16 6.10 24.29 42.60
N ILE A 17 5.87 22.98 42.52
CA ILE A 17 4.54 22.37 42.74
C ILE A 17 4.33 21.91 44.19
N GLY A 18 5.31 22.11 45.06
CA GLY A 18 5.23 21.75 46.48
C GLY A 18 5.40 20.26 46.79
N ALA A 19 5.90 19.46 45.85
CA ALA A 19 6.21 18.05 46.07
C ALA A 19 7.68 17.89 46.51
N LYS A 20 7.94 17.01 47.48
CA LYS A 20 9.28 16.72 47.98
C LYS A 20 10.08 15.84 47.02
N ASP A 21 9.39 14.90 46.38
CA ASP A 21 9.97 13.93 45.46
C ASP A 21 8.93 13.42 44.45
N ILE A 22 9.37 12.53 43.56
CA ILE A 22 8.51 11.92 42.55
C ILE A 22 7.42 11.03 43.18
N HIS A 23 7.65 10.45 44.36
CA HIS A 23 6.67 9.59 45.02
C HIS A 23 5.47 10.41 45.51
N GLU A 24 5.71 11.59 46.08
CA GLU A 24 4.65 12.51 46.48
C GLU A 24 3.85 13.02 45.27
N LEU A 25 4.52 13.30 44.13
CA LEU A 25 3.84 13.66 42.88
C LEU A 25 2.90 12.55 42.37
N LEU A 26 3.28 11.28 42.59
CA LEU A 26 2.54 10.12 42.11
C LEU A 26 1.55 9.54 43.14
N ALA A 27 1.34 10.19 44.30
CA ALA A 27 0.54 9.66 45.42
C ALA A 27 -0.92 9.31 45.06
N GLN A 28 -1.47 9.88 43.98
CA GLN A 28 -2.80 9.54 43.47
C GLN A 28 -2.87 8.16 42.79
N ILE A 29 -1.72 7.57 42.45
CA ILE A 29 -1.62 6.23 41.89
C ILE A 29 -1.45 5.24 43.05
N PRO A 30 -2.34 4.24 43.22
CA PRO A 30 -2.18 3.26 44.29
C PRO A 30 -0.82 2.56 44.23
N GLU A 31 -0.15 2.46 45.38
CA GLU A 31 1.24 1.97 45.49
C GLU A 31 1.47 0.61 44.81
N LYS A 32 0.48 -0.30 44.90
CA LYS A 32 0.54 -1.62 44.25
C LYS A 32 0.70 -1.59 42.72
N PHE A 33 0.46 -0.44 42.08
CA PHE A 33 0.61 -0.22 40.64
C PHE A 33 1.88 0.56 40.28
N LEU A 34 2.62 1.06 41.27
CA LEU A 34 3.86 1.80 41.06
C LEU A 34 5.05 0.83 40.97
N TYR A 35 5.98 1.14 40.08
CA TYR A 35 7.26 0.43 39.90
C TYR A 35 7.14 -1.11 39.89
N PRO A 36 6.25 -1.69 39.06
CA PRO A 36 6.24 -3.14 38.91
C PRO A 36 7.64 -3.61 38.49
N ALA A 37 8.09 -4.72 39.05
CA ALA A 37 9.33 -5.36 38.59
C ALA A 37 9.13 -5.76 37.12
N LEU A 38 9.85 -5.10 36.22
CA LEU A 38 9.86 -5.45 34.81
C LEU A 38 11.02 -6.41 34.56
N ASP A 39 10.71 -7.61 34.06
CA ASP A 39 11.72 -8.58 33.63
C ASP A 39 12.33 -8.14 32.29
N LEU A 40 13.22 -7.16 32.37
CA LEU A 40 13.91 -6.57 31.22
C LEU A 40 15.41 -6.82 31.34
N PRO A 41 16.12 -7.01 30.20
CA PRO A 41 17.56 -7.09 30.22
C PRO A 41 18.16 -5.78 30.73
N LYS A 42 19.43 -5.84 31.15
CA LYS A 42 20.18 -4.67 31.57
C LYS A 42 20.17 -3.61 30.45
N ALA A 43 19.97 -2.36 30.82
CA ALA A 43 20.05 -1.25 29.88
C ALA A 43 21.44 -1.21 29.21
N LEU A 44 21.42 -1.10 27.88
CA LEU A 44 22.60 -0.88 27.06
C LEU A 44 22.87 0.63 26.94
N THR A 45 24.14 0.99 26.80
CA THR A 45 24.54 2.31 26.28
C THR A 45 24.08 2.47 24.83
N GLU A 46 24.05 3.70 24.33
CA GLU A 46 23.68 3.97 22.93
C GLU A 46 24.58 3.21 21.94
N GLN A 47 25.88 3.15 22.22
CA GLN A 47 26.85 2.44 21.37
C GLN A 47 26.62 0.92 21.38
N GLU A 48 26.42 0.34 22.56
CA GLU A 48 26.12 -1.09 22.70
C GLU A 48 24.78 -1.44 22.02
N LEU A 49 23.76 -0.58 22.14
CA LEU A 49 22.48 -0.78 21.49
C LEU A 49 22.61 -0.72 19.96
N ALA A 50 23.36 0.25 19.43
CA ALA A 50 23.59 0.38 18.00
C ALA A 50 24.31 -0.86 17.43
N ALA A 51 25.37 -1.32 18.09
CA ALA A 51 26.09 -2.54 17.70
C ALA A 51 25.17 -3.77 17.78
N HIS A 52 24.40 -3.90 18.86
CA HIS A 52 23.48 -5.02 19.04
C HIS A 52 22.40 -5.08 17.94
N VAL A 53 21.82 -3.94 17.56
CA VAL A 53 20.83 -3.88 16.47
C VAL A 53 21.47 -4.23 15.12
N GLN A 54 22.72 -3.81 14.87
CA GLN A 54 23.46 -4.20 13.67
C GLN A 54 23.73 -5.70 13.62
N GLU A 55 24.11 -6.33 14.74
CA GLU A 55 24.30 -7.78 14.84
C GLU A 55 22.99 -8.55 14.56
N LEU A 56 21.86 -8.04 15.04
CA LEU A 56 20.55 -8.62 14.74
C LEU A 56 20.20 -8.46 13.27
N ALA A 57 20.39 -7.27 12.69
CA ALA A 57 20.12 -7.00 11.29
C ALA A 57 20.98 -7.85 10.34
N ALA A 58 22.23 -8.15 10.72
CA ALA A 58 23.14 -8.99 9.94
C ALA A 58 22.70 -10.47 9.85
N LYS A 59 21.70 -10.90 10.64
CA LYS A 59 21.10 -12.25 10.52
C LYS A 59 20.10 -12.35 9.38
N ASN A 60 19.64 -11.23 8.83
CA ASN A 60 18.78 -11.21 7.65
C ASN A 60 19.60 -11.62 6.42
N LYS A 61 18.98 -12.37 5.51
CA LYS A 61 19.60 -12.80 4.25
C LYS A 61 19.04 -11.96 3.10
N PRO A 62 19.77 -10.94 2.61
CA PRO A 62 19.34 -10.22 1.41
C PRO A 62 19.47 -11.16 0.21
N LEU A 63 18.34 -11.41 -0.46
CA LEU A 63 18.27 -12.23 -1.67
C LEU A 63 17.95 -11.33 -2.87
N LYS A 64 18.35 -11.76 -4.07
CA LYS A 64 17.85 -11.15 -5.30
C LYS A 64 16.37 -11.46 -5.47
N ASN A 65 15.54 -10.43 -5.33
CA ASN A 65 14.11 -10.60 -5.12
C ASN A 65 13.30 -10.58 -6.42
N PHE A 66 12.59 -11.67 -6.68
CA PHE A 66 11.64 -11.86 -7.79
C PHE A 66 10.23 -12.23 -7.29
N ILE A 67 9.90 -12.01 -6.01
CA ILE A 67 8.62 -12.41 -5.40
C ILE A 67 7.45 -11.60 -5.94
N GLY A 68 7.54 -10.26 -5.93
CA GLY A 68 6.40 -9.39 -6.22
C GLY A 68 5.25 -9.63 -5.25
N ALA A 69 4.09 -10.01 -5.78
CA ALA A 69 2.86 -10.30 -5.05
C ALA A 69 2.41 -9.14 -4.15
N GLY A 70 2.36 -7.93 -4.72
CA GLY A 70 1.87 -6.72 -4.04
C GLY A 70 2.93 -5.88 -3.33
N MET A 71 4.18 -6.33 -3.23
CA MET A 71 5.31 -5.56 -2.72
C MET A 71 6.50 -5.66 -3.68
N TYR A 72 7.06 -4.52 -4.08
CA TYR A 72 7.96 -4.45 -5.23
C TYR A 72 9.23 -3.68 -4.90
N GLU A 73 10.39 -4.25 -5.21
CA GLU A 73 11.65 -3.51 -5.11
C GLU A 73 11.79 -2.54 -6.27
N HIS A 74 11.85 -1.26 -5.94
CA HIS A 74 12.09 -0.17 -6.88
C HIS A 74 13.27 0.68 -6.44
N PHE A 75 13.94 1.32 -7.40
CA PHE A 75 15.01 2.26 -7.08
C PHE A 75 14.44 3.46 -6.33
N ILE A 76 14.97 3.74 -5.13
CA ILE A 76 14.62 4.92 -4.34
C ILE A 76 15.75 5.94 -4.51
N PRO A 77 15.53 7.06 -5.23
CA PRO A 77 16.54 8.09 -5.39
C PRO A 77 17.02 8.61 -4.03
N ALA A 78 18.34 8.78 -3.85
CA ALA A 78 18.93 9.22 -2.58
C ALA A 78 18.34 10.54 -2.03
N ALA A 79 17.81 11.40 -2.91
CA ALA A 79 17.12 12.62 -2.54
C ALA A 79 15.84 12.37 -1.72
N VAL A 80 15.15 11.23 -1.91
CA VAL A 80 13.93 10.87 -1.17
C VAL A 80 14.21 10.76 0.33
N PRO A 81 15.04 9.83 0.82
CA PRO A 81 15.34 9.74 2.25
C PRO A 81 16.10 10.97 2.78
N ALA A 82 16.93 11.63 1.96
CA ALA A 82 17.62 12.84 2.38
C ALA A 82 16.67 14.01 2.70
N LEU A 83 15.57 14.15 1.93
CA LEU A 83 14.58 15.21 2.14
C LEU A 83 13.55 14.82 3.20
N SER A 84 13.06 13.58 3.21
CA SER A 84 12.02 13.16 4.16
C SER A 84 12.53 12.98 5.58
N SER A 85 13.83 12.75 5.78
CA SER A 85 14.45 12.67 7.11
C SER A 85 14.70 14.03 7.78
N ARG A 86 14.42 15.15 7.09
CA ARG A 86 14.53 16.49 7.68
C ARG A 86 13.56 16.63 8.87
N GLY A 87 14.04 17.23 9.96
CA GLY A 87 13.34 17.25 11.24
C GLY A 87 11.94 17.85 11.19
N GLU A 88 11.73 18.88 10.37
CA GLU A 88 10.44 19.53 10.14
C GLU A 88 9.37 18.64 9.51
N PHE A 89 9.77 17.55 8.84
CA PHE A 89 8.85 16.53 8.32
C PHE A 89 8.77 15.33 9.26
N LEU A 90 9.92 14.86 9.76
CA LEU A 90 10.01 13.62 10.54
C LEU A 90 9.39 13.74 11.93
N THR A 91 9.47 14.92 12.55
CA THR A 91 9.02 15.12 13.95
C THR A 91 7.66 15.78 14.05
N ALA A 92 7.14 16.34 12.96
CA ALA A 92 5.83 16.96 12.93
C ALA A 92 4.72 15.91 13.06
N TYR A 93 3.63 16.27 13.75
CA TYR A 93 2.43 15.45 13.82
C TYR A 93 1.31 16.04 12.94
N THR A 94 0.08 15.56 13.12
CA THR A 94 -1.09 16.01 12.35
C THR A 94 -1.17 17.54 12.34
N PRO A 95 -1.28 18.19 11.16
CA PRO A 95 -1.23 19.64 11.04
C PRO A 95 -2.55 20.31 11.45
N TYR A 96 -2.94 20.17 12.73
CA TYR A 96 -4.15 20.76 13.29
C TYR A 96 -4.08 22.29 13.36
N GLN A 97 -2.90 22.84 13.60
CA GLN A 97 -2.64 24.29 13.63
C GLN A 97 -2.17 24.73 12.24
N ALA A 98 -3.13 25.00 11.34
CA ALA A 98 -2.85 25.19 9.92
C ALA A 98 -1.84 26.32 9.65
N GLU A 99 -1.93 27.41 10.40
CA GLU A 99 -1.07 28.60 10.29
C GLU A 99 0.41 28.28 10.58
N ALA A 100 0.66 27.30 11.45
CA ALA A 100 2.01 26.84 11.82
C ALA A 100 2.46 25.60 11.03
N SER A 101 1.66 25.12 10.07
CA SER A 101 1.91 23.85 9.36
C SER A 101 1.70 23.95 7.85
N GLN A 102 1.77 25.15 7.27
CA GLN A 102 1.53 25.36 5.84
C GLN A 102 2.45 24.53 4.93
N GLY A 103 3.72 24.33 5.30
CA GLY A 103 4.64 23.48 4.53
C GLY A 103 4.17 22.03 4.46
N THR A 104 3.85 21.42 5.60
CA THR A 104 3.31 20.04 5.68
C THR A 104 1.96 19.92 4.98
N LEU A 105 1.08 20.91 5.13
CA LEU A 105 -0.22 20.91 4.45
C LEU A 105 -0.05 21.01 2.94
N GLN A 106 0.88 21.84 2.47
CA GLN A 106 1.20 21.92 1.06
C GLN A 106 1.72 20.58 0.53
N THR A 107 2.67 19.91 1.22
CA THR A 107 3.17 18.61 0.73
C THR A 107 2.07 17.56 0.63
N ILE A 108 1.10 17.57 1.55
CA ILE A 108 -0.07 16.69 1.49
C ILE A 108 -0.97 17.06 0.30
N TYR A 109 -1.20 18.35 0.06
CA TYR A 109 -1.97 18.82 -1.09
C TYR A 109 -1.29 18.44 -2.43
N GLU A 110 0.04 18.56 -2.51
CA GLU A 110 0.80 18.13 -3.69
C GLU A 110 0.73 16.61 -3.86
N PHE A 111 0.83 15.82 -2.78
CA PHE A 111 0.60 14.38 -2.83
C PHE A 111 -0.79 14.05 -3.40
N GLN A 112 -1.84 14.69 -2.88
CA GLN A 112 -3.20 14.50 -3.38
C GLN A 112 -3.31 14.86 -4.87
N SER A 113 -2.65 15.94 -5.30
CA SER A 113 -2.62 16.40 -6.69
C SER A 113 -1.90 15.40 -7.60
N CYS A 114 -0.74 14.89 -7.17
CA CYS A 114 -0.01 13.84 -7.87
C CYS A 114 -0.85 12.56 -8.01
N MET A 115 -1.54 12.11 -6.96
CA MET A 115 -2.39 10.92 -7.02
C MET A 115 -3.59 11.11 -7.94
N CYS A 116 -4.23 12.29 -7.91
CA CYS A 116 -5.30 12.63 -8.85
C CYS A 116 -4.81 12.60 -10.30
N ALA A 117 -3.66 13.22 -10.59
CA ALA A 117 -3.08 13.22 -11.93
C ALA A 117 -2.66 11.82 -12.41
N LEU A 118 -2.03 11.03 -11.52
CA LEU A 118 -1.57 9.67 -11.82
C LEU A 118 -2.73 8.72 -12.12
N MET A 119 -3.82 8.81 -11.35
CA MET A 119 -4.96 7.90 -11.49
C MET A 119 -6.07 8.43 -12.41
N GLY A 120 -5.96 9.67 -12.90
CA GLY A 120 -7.00 10.34 -13.68
C GLY A 120 -8.26 10.68 -12.86
N MET A 121 -8.13 10.87 -11.54
CA MET A 121 -9.26 10.99 -10.61
C MET A 121 -9.40 12.42 -10.07
N ASP A 122 -10.57 12.76 -9.52
CA ASP A 122 -10.87 14.15 -9.12
C ASP A 122 -10.35 14.55 -7.74
N VAL A 123 -10.36 13.62 -6.79
CA VAL A 123 -9.98 13.87 -5.40
C VAL A 123 -9.19 12.71 -4.83
N ALA A 124 -8.24 13.00 -3.95
CA ALA A 124 -7.46 12.02 -3.21
C ALA A 124 -7.55 12.28 -1.72
N THR A 125 -7.51 11.22 -0.90
CA THR A 125 -7.30 11.34 0.55
C THR A 125 -5.82 11.51 0.85
N ALA A 126 -5.50 12.03 2.03
CA ALA A 126 -4.14 12.19 2.51
C ALA A 126 -3.61 10.88 3.11
N SER A 127 -3.54 9.81 2.29
CA SER A 127 -3.10 8.45 2.62
C SER A 127 -3.97 7.63 3.60
N HIS A 128 -3.75 6.31 3.54
CA HIS A 128 -4.28 5.23 4.38
C HIS A 128 -3.13 4.30 4.80
N TYR A 129 -3.41 3.29 5.63
CA TYR A 129 -2.40 2.38 6.18
C TYR A 129 -1.68 1.55 5.10
N ASP A 130 -2.45 0.95 4.19
CA ASP A 130 -1.95 0.12 3.10
C ASP A 130 -3.01 0.05 1.97
N GLY A 131 -2.65 -0.51 0.83
CA GLY A 131 -3.59 -0.64 -0.29
C GLY A 131 -4.81 -1.51 0.01
N ALA A 132 -4.70 -2.51 0.90
CA ALA A 132 -5.78 -3.43 1.24
C ALA A 132 -6.89 -2.75 2.07
N THR A 133 -6.48 -1.96 3.06
CA THR A 133 -7.35 -1.13 3.88
C THR A 133 -7.93 0.02 3.07
N ALA A 134 -7.17 0.65 2.17
CA ALA A 134 -7.69 1.66 1.25
C ALA A 134 -8.79 1.10 0.32
N MET A 135 -8.57 -0.09 -0.26
CA MET A 135 -9.57 -0.80 -1.07
C MET A 135 -10.83 -1.11 -0.25
N THR A 136 -10.65 -1.62 0.96
CA THR A 136 -11.76 -1.99 1.83
C THR A 136 -12.59 -0.76 2.21
N GLU A 137 -11.93 0.36 2.53
CA GLU A 137 -12.58 1.65 2.81
C GLU A 137 -13.34 2.21 1.60
N ALA A 138 -12.83 2.01 0.38
CA ALA A 138 -13.53 2.35 -0.86
C ALA A 138 -14.81 1.52 -1.04
N ALA A 139 -14.75 0.22 -0.79
CA ALA A 139 -15.92 -0.65 -0.83
C ALA A 139 -16.98 -0.22 0.21
N LEU A 140 -16.55 0.09 1.45
CA LEU A 140 -17.45 0.58 2.48
C LEU A 140 -18.05 1.95 2.14
N ALA A 141 -17.29 2.84 1.50
CA ALA A 141 -17.80 4.10 0.98
C ALA A 141 -18.87 3.86 -0.10
N ALA A 142 -18.66 2.92 -1.01
CA ALA A 142 -19.64 2.54 -2.02
C ALA A 142 -20.94 2.00 -1.41
N CYS A 143 -20.86 1.15 -0.38
CA CYS A 143 -22.04 0.70 0.37
C CYS A 143 -22.81 1.87 1.00
N ARG A 144 -22.12 2.85 1.60
CA ARG A 144 -22.76 4.05 2.16
C ARG A 144 -23.42 4.93 1.11
N ILE A 145 -22.80 5.06 -0.07
CA ILE A 145 -23.30 5.87 -1.19
C ILE A 145 -24.57 5.27 -1.78
N THR A 146 -24.53 3.96 -2.05
CA THR A 146 -25.61 3.24 -2.74
C THR A 146 -26.73 2.78 -1.81
N GLY A 147 -26.45 2.66 -0.50
CA GLY A 147 -27.35 2.05 0.48
C GLY A 147 -27.50 0.53 0.29
N ARG A 148 -26.64 -0.07 -0.53
CA ARG A 148 -26.68 -1.50 -0.90
C ARG A 148 -25.68 -2.29 -0.05
N SER A 149 -25.91 -3.61 0.07
CA SER A 149 -25.20 -4.46 1.04
C SER A 149 -24.31 -5.54 0.43
N GLU A 150 -24.26 -5.64 -0.90
CA GLU A 150 -23.44 -6.65 -1.58
C GLU A 150 -22.20 -6.02 -2.22
N ILE A 151 -21.04 -6.60 -1.94
CA ILE A 151 -19.76 -6.26 -2.56
C ILE A 151 -19.36 -7.42 -3.45
N VAL A 152 -19.20 -7.16 -4.75
CA VAL A 152 -18.72 -8.17 -5.70
C VAL A 152 -17.22 -7.93 -5.91
N ILE A 153 -16.41 -8.98 -5.88
CA ILE A 153 -14.96 -8.89 -6.10
C ILE A 153 -14.52 -9.81 -7.23
N SER A 154 -13.46 -9.44 -7.95
CA SER A 154 -12.81 -10.40 -8.84
C SER A 154 -12.21 -11.57 -8.05
N GLN A 155 -12.36 -12.79 -8.55
CA GLN A 155 -11.62 -13.96 -8.03
C GLN A 155 -10.10 -13.75 -8.14
N LEU A 156 -9.64 -12.83 -9.00
CA LEU A 156 -8.23 -12.54 -9.24
C LEU A 156 -7.72 -11.33 -8.42
N LEU A 157 -8.52 -10.82 -7.48
CA LEU A 157 -8.07 -9.86 -6.47
C LEU A 157 -7.02 -10.48 -5.56
N HIS A 158 -6.05 -9.69 -5.09
CA HIS A 158 -4.99 -10.14 -4.20
C HIS A 158 -5.56 -10.86 -2.96
N PRO A 159 -5.06 -12.06 -2.60
CA PRO A 159 -5.64 -12.87 -1.51
C PRO A 159 -5.70 -12.13 -0.17
N HIS A 160 -4.62 -11.48 0.25
CA HIS A 160 -4.62 -10.69 1.49
C HIS A 160 -5.60 -9.51 1.46
N TYR A 161 -5.85 -8.91 0.28
CA TYR A 161 -6.86 -7.85 0.13
C TYR A 161 -8.27 -8.43 0.36
N LYS A 162 -8.54 -9.64 -0.15
CA LYS A 162 -9.78 -10.36 0.14
C LYS A 162 -9.93 -10.67 1.64
N GLU A 163 -8.85 -11.07 2.31
CA GLU A 163 -8.87 -11.37 3.75
C GLU A 163 -9.16 -10.15 4.61
N VAL A 164 -8.54 -9.00 4.29
CA VAL A 164 -8.82 -7.73 4.96
C VAL A 164 -10.28 -7.33 4.75
N LEU A 165 -10.79 -7.39 3.51
CA LEU A 165 -12.18 -7.09 3.20
C LEU A 165 -13.14 -8.02 3.98
N LYS A 166 -12.91 -9.33 3.95
CA LYS A 166 -13.71 -10.33 4.70
C LYS A 166 -13.67 -10.05 6.21
N THR A 167 -12.53 -9.65 6.74
CA THR A 167 -12.37 -9.29 8.16
C THR A 167 -13.23 -8.08 8.53
N TYR A 168 -13.18 -7.01 7.74
CA TYR A 168 -13.96 -5.78 7.98
C TYR A 168 -15.47 -6.02 7.85
N THR A 169 -15.87 -6.84 6.87
CA THR A 169 -17.28 -7.08 6.54
C THR A 169 -17.96 -8.13 7.42
N ARG A 170 -17.18 -8.97 8.14
CA ARG A 170 -17.67 -10.10 8.96
C ARG A 170 -18.85 -9.74 9.88
N HIS A 171 -18.86 -8.53 10.43
CA HIS A 171 -19.88 -8.06 11.38
C HIS A 171 -20.64 -6.81 10.89
N ALA A 172 -20.53 -6.49 9.60
CA ALA A 172 -21.08 -5.26 9.01
C ALA A 172 -22.43 -5.45 8.32
N ASN A 173 -23.05 -6.64 8.38
CA ASN A 173 -24.22 -7.01 7.58
C ASN A 173 -24.01 -6.79 6.06
N LEU A 174 -22.79 -7.06 5.58
CA LEU A 174 -22.41 -6.98 4.18
C LEU A 174 -22.09 -8.37 3.65
N THR A 175 -22.44 -8.64 2.40
CA THR A 175 -22.12 -9.89 1.72
C THR A 175 -21.02 -9.66 0.69
N VAL A 176 -20.03 -10.56 0.65
CA VAL A 176 -18.95 -10.53 -0.34
C VAL A 176 -19.09 -11.74 -1.25
N THR A 177 -19.24 -11.50 -2.56
CA THR A 177 -19.37 -12.55 -3.59
C THR A 177 -18.23 -12.43 -4.60
N GLU A 178 -17.69 -13.55 -5.08
CA GLU A 178 -16.59 -13.54 -6.07
C GLU A 178 -17.14 -13.73 -7.49
N ALA A 179 -16.72 -12.88 -8.42
CA ALA A 179 -16.92 -13.06 -9.86
C ALA A 179 -15.82 -13.98 -10.42
N PRO A 180 -16.19 -15.08 -11.12
CA PRO A 180 -15.23 -16.08 -11.60
C PRO A 180 -14.17 -15.55 -12.56
N ALA A 181 -13.00 -16.18 -12.54
CA ALA A 181 -11.97 -16.04 -13.56
C ALA A 181 -12.24 -16.99 -14.76
N THR A 182 -11.70 -16.64 -15.93
CA THR A 182 -11.57 -17.55 -17.07
C THR A 182 -10.39 -18.50 -16.88
N GLN A 183 -10.23 -19.48 -17.78
CA GLN A 183 -9.09 -20.39 -17.74
C GLN A 183 -7.77 -19.69 -18.12
N GLU A 184 -7.85 -18.55 -18.80
CA GLU A 184 -6.73 -17.72 -19.23
C GLU A 184 -6.18 -16.82 -18.11
N GLY A 185 -6.82 -16.79 -16.94
CA GLY A 185 -6.37 -16.02 -15.78
C GLY A 185 -6.79 -14.55 -15.78
N THR A 186 -7.90 -14.22 -16.48
CA THR A 186 -8.57 -12.91 -16.46
C THR A 186 -10.01 -13.04 -15.99
N LEU A 187 -10.71 -11.94 -15.75
CA LEU A 187 -12.08 -11.95 -15.28
C LEU A 187 -13.07 -12.45 -16.36
N ASP A 188 -13.95 -13.38 -16.01
CA ASP A 188 -15.06 -13.76 -16.90
C ASP A 188 -16.14 -12.69 -16.89
N LEU A 189 -16.14 -11.83 -17.91
CA LEU A 189 -17.08 -10.71 -18.05
C LEU A 189 -18.55 -11.19 -18.15
N ASN A 190 -18.82 -12.37 -18.71
CA ASN A 190 -20.18 -12.90 -18.79
C ASN A 190 -20.64 -13.43 -17.44
N ALA A 191 -19.74 -14.04 -16.67
CA ALA A 191 -20.02 -14.43 -15.30
C ALA A 191 -20.22 -13.20 -14.40
N LEU A 192 -19.39 -12.15 -14.54
CA LEU A 192 -19.55 -10.88 -13.82
C LEU A 192 -20.97 -10.32 -13.99
N LYS A 193 -21.47 -10.23 -15.23
CA LYS A 193 -22.82 -9.72 -15.52
C LYS A 193 -23.93 -10.53 -14.84
N LYS A 194 -23.71 -11.82 -14.58
CA LYS A 194 -24.65 -12.69 -13.86
C LYS A 194 -24.52 -12.57 -12.35
N THR A 195 -23.31 -12.28 -11.85
CA THR A 195 -23.03 -12.09 -10.42
C THR A 195 -23.50 -10.73 -9.93
N LEU A 196 -23.45 -9.69 -10.77
CA LEU A 196 -23.94 -8.35 -10.43
C LEU A 196 -25.47 -8.35 -10.26
N THR A 197 -25.93 -8.23 -9.02
CA THR A 197 -27.34 -8.08 -8.67
C THR A 197 -27.74 -6.61 -8.54
N ASP A 198 -29.04 -6.33 -8.41
CA ASP A 198 -29.58 -5.02 -8.05
C ASP A 198 -29.17 -4.56 -6.63
N LYS A 199 -28.65 -5.48 -5.81
CA LYS A 199 -28.12 -5.24 -4.47
C LYS A 199 -26.61 -5.03 -4.43
N ALA A 200 -25.92 -5.11 -5.57
CA ALA A 200 -24.49 -4.84 -5.66
C ALA A 200 -24.21 -3.34 -5.44
N ALA A 201 -23.49 -3.01 -4.36
CA ALA A 201 -22.99 -1.68 -4.08
C ALA A 201 -21.80 -1.33 -4.97
N CYS A 202 -20.86 -2.27 -5.12
CA CYS A 202 -19.70 -2.10 -5.97
C CYS A 202 -19.18 -3.42 -6.52
N PHE A 203 -18.35 -3.28 -7.56
CA PHE A 203 -17.41 -4.29 -8.01
C PHE A 203 -15.98 -3.83 -7.74
N ILE A 204 -15.13 -4.74 -7.26
CA ILE A 204 -13.71 -4.50 -7.04
C ILE A 204 -12.89 -5.22 -8.11
N LEU A 205 -12.31 -4.42 -9.00
CA LEU A 205 -11.38 -4.85 -10.03
C LEU A 205 -9.95 -4.64 -9.55
N GLN A 206 -9.05 -5.57 -9.85
CA GLN A 206 -7.61 -5.34 -9.75
C GLN A 206 -6.99 -5.49 -11.13
N THR A 207 -6.25 -4.49 -11.61
CA THR A 207 -5.56 -4.53 -12.91
C THR A 207 -4.20 -3.79 -12.84
N PRO A 208 -3.05 -4.44 -13.12
CA PRO A 208 -2.90 -5.89 -13.33
C PRO A 208 -3.43 -6.70 -12.13
N ASN A 209 -4.07 -7.84 -12.40
CA ASN A 209 -4.64 -8.71 -11.38
C ASN A 209 -3.54 -9.46 -10.60
N PHE A 210 -3.91 -10.24 -9.57
CA PHE A 210 -2.93 -10.93 -8.73
C PHE A 210 -2.01 -11.90 -9.49
N LEU A 211 -2.44 -12.44 -10.63
CA LEU A 211 -1.64 -13.32 -11.49
C LEU A 211 -0.82 -12.54 -12.53
N GLY A 212 -0.82 -11.21 -12.46
CA GLY A 212 -0.08 -10.30 -13.33
C GLY A 212 -0.81 -9.87 -14.60
N SER A 213 -1.99 -10.44 -14.90
CA SER A 213 -2.69 -10.18 -16.15
C SER A 213 -3.44 -8.85 -16.14
N LEU A 214 -3.44 -8.15 -17.27
CA LEU A 214 -4.26 -6.96 -17.50
C LEU A 214 -5.71 -7.37 -17.79
N GLU A 215 -6.64 -6.66 -17.15
CA GLU A 215 -8.08 -6.83 -17.34
C GLU A 215 -8.63 -5.81 -18.34
N ASP A 216 -9.71 -6.16 -19.06
CA ASP A 216 -10.46 -5.21 -19.89
C ASP A 216 -11.31 -4.27 -19.00
N ALA A 217 -10.62 -3.31 -18.38
CA ALA A 217 -11.21 -2.39 -17.41
C ALA A 217 -12.36 -1.57 -17.98
N GLN A 218 -12.31 -1.23 -19.28
CA GLN A 218 -13.37 -0.49 -19.97
C GLN A 218 -14.66 -1.33 -20.07
N ALA A 219 -14.56 -2.59 -20.48
CA ALA A 219 -15.71 -3.47 -20.58
C ALA A 219 -16.29 -3.83 -19.19
N VAL A 220 -15.42 -3.98 -18.19
CA VAL A 220 -15.81 -4.18 -16.79
C VAL A 220 -16.58 -2.96 -16.27
N SER A 221 -16.05 -1.75 -16.46
CA SER A 221 -16.70 -0.51 -16.04
C SER A 221 -18.12 -0.39 -16.60
N ALA A 222 -18.28 -0.61 -17.91
CA ALA A 222 -19.58 -0.60 -18.57
C ALA A 222 -20.57 -1.64 -17.97
N ALA A 223 -20.10 -2.84 -17.64
CA ALA A 223 -20.94 -3.87 -17.02
C ALA A 223 -21.36 -3.50 -15.59
N VAL A 224 -20.45 -2.94 -14.80
CA VAL A 224 -20.67 -2.54 -13.40
C VAL A 224 -21.67 -1.38 -13.32
N HIS A 225 -21.48 -0.33 -14.12
CA HIS A 225 -22.41 0.79 -14.16
C HIS A 225 -23.76 0.41 -14.76
N GLY A 226 -23.80 -0.53 -15.71
CA GLY A 226 -25.04 -1.09 -16.24
C GLY A 226 -25.92 -1.76 -15.18
N ALA A 227 -25.33 -2.27 -14.09
CA ALA A 227 -26.05 -2.80 -12.92
C ALA A 227 -26.32 -1.74 -11.83
N GLY A 228 -25.92 -0.48 -12.07
CA GLY A 228 -26.01 0.61 -11.10
C GLY A 228 -25.10 0.46 -9.88
N ALA A 229 -24.09 -0.41 -9.96
CA ALA A 229 -23.04 -0.54 -8.94
C ALA A 229 -21.88 0.42 -9.25
N LEU A 230 -21.02 0.68 -8.25
CA LEU A 230 -19.82 1.50 -8.42
C LEU A 230 -18.58 0.66 -8.71
N LEU A 231 -17.64 1.18 -9.50
CA LEU A 231 -16.37 0.51 -9.76
C LEU A 231 -15.28 1.00 -8.79
N VAL A 232 -14.71 0.07 -8.02
CA VAL A 232 -13.47 0.28 -7.25
C VAL A 232 -12.33 -0.39 -8.00
N SER A 233 -11.36 0.39 -8.47
CA SER A 233 -10.19 -0.12 -9.18
C SER A 233 -8.95 -0.15 -8.31
N VAL A 234 -8.36 -1.33 -8.14
CA VAL A 234 -7.07 -1.56 -7.49
C VAL A 234 -6.01 -1.64 -8.57
N VAL A 235 -4.97 -0.80 -8.48
CA VAL A 235 -3.94 -0.70 -9.52
C VAL A 235 -2.53 -0.80 -8.94
N ASN A 236 -1.57 -1.19 -9.77
CA ASN A 236 -0.16 -0.94 -9.48
C ASN A 236 0.18 0.49 -9.95
N PRO A 237 0.67 1.39 -9.08
CA PRO A 237 0.85 2.80 -9.43
C PRO A 237 1.94 3.04 -10.49
N ILE A 238 2.94 2.15 -10.61
CA ILE A 238 3.97 2.25 -11.65
C ILE A 238 3.40 1.87 -13.01
N SER A 239 2.50 0.87 -13.07
CA SER A 239 1.90 0.43 -14.33
C SER A 239 1.16 1.55 -15.09
N LEU A 240 0.64 2.54 -14.36
CA LEU A 240 -0.08 3.70 -14.91
C LEU A 240 0.81 4.63 -15.77
N GLY A 241 2.13 4.42 -15.79
CA GLY A 241 3.01 5.07 -16.76
C GLY A 241 2.79 4.58 -18.21
N VAL A 242 2.19 3.40 -18.40
CA VAL A 242 2.04 2.74 -19.71
C VAL A 242 0.64 2.14 -19.98
N VAL A 243 -0.22 2.03 -18.96
CA VAL A 243 -1.60 1.53 -19.10
C VAL A 243 -2.64 2.63 -18.88
N GLN A 244 -3.86 2.37 -19.35
CA GLN A 244 -5.01 3.27 -19.15
C GLN A 244 -5.26 3.51 -17.64
N THR A 245 -5.48 4.76 -17.28
CA THR A 245 -5.75 5.19 -15.91
C THR A 245 -7.19 4.86 -15.49
N PRO A 246 -7.44 4.69 -14.17
CA PRO A 246 -8.80 4.55 -13.63
C PRO A 246 -9.81 5.59 -14.10
N GLY A 247 -9.41 6.85 -14.19
CA GLY A 247 -10.28 7.92 -14.69
C GLY A 247 -10.71 7.72 -16.15
N GLU A 248 -9.82 7.23 -17.01
CA GLU A 248 -10.09 7.04 -18.43
C GLU A 248 -11.11 5.92 -18.70
N TYR A 249 -11.21 4.91 -17.83
CA TYR A 249 -12.26 3.88 -17.89
C TYR A 249 -13.41 4.14 -16.90
N ASP A 250 -13.55 5.38 -16.42
CA ASP A 250 -14.67 5.84 -15.59
C ASP A 250 -14.82 5.15 -14.21
N ALA A 251 -13.72 4.70 -13.59
CA ALA A 251 -13.77 4.18 -12.23
C ALA A 251 -14.35 5.21 -11.24
N ASP A 252 -15.13 4.76 -10.26
CA ASP A 252 -15.70 5.63 -9.23
C ASP A 252 -14.70 5.89 -8.09
N PHE A 253 -13.91 4.87 -7.78
CA PHE A 253 -12.79 4.90 -6.86
C PHE A 253 -11.57 4.24 -7.48
N ALA A 254 -10.38 4.78 -7.20
CA ALA A 254 -9.14 4.11 -7.51
C ALA A 254 -8.23 4.07 -6.29
N VAL A 255 -7.63 2.91 -6.06
CA VAL A 255 -6.82 2.62 -4.87
C VAL A 255 -5.55 1.86 -5.26
N CYS A 256 -4.50 2.03 -4.48
CA CYS A 256 -3.29 1.22 -4.65
C CYS A 256 -2.49 1.11 -3.35
N GLU A 257 -1.58 0.15 -3.33
CA GLU A 257 -0.40 0.22 -2.47
C GLU A 257 0.61 1.19 -3.11
N GLY A 258 0.93 2.26 -2.40
CA GLY A 258 1.81 3.33 -2.83
C GLY A 258 3.29 3.04 -2.53
N GLN A 259 3.62 1.90 -1.90
CA GLN A 259 4.99 1.50 -1.62
C GLN A 259 5.96 1.68 -2.82
N PRO A 260 5.60 1.30 -4.07
CA PRO A 260 6.48 1.48 -5.23
C PRO A 260 6.92 2.92 -5.49
N LEU A 261 6.20 3.91 -4.96
CA LEU A 261 6.47 5.34 -5.14
C LEU A 261 7.52 5.82 -4.12
N GLY A 262 8.73 5.26 -4.21
CA GLY A 262 9.86 5.72 -3.40
C GLY A 262 9.85 5.29 -1.94
N ASN A 263 9.07 4.26 -1.56
CA ASN A 263 9.10 3.68 -0.22
C ASN A 263 9.74 2.28 -0.25
N PRO A 264 10.51 1.89 0.77
CA PRO A 264 11.11 0.55 0.85
C PRO A 264 10.08 -0.52 1.22
N VAL A 265 10.33 -1.76 0.78
CA VAL A 265 9.47 -2.93 1.12
C VAL A 265 9.48 -3.21 2.62
N SER A 266 10.62 -3.02 3.30
CA SER A 266 10.76 -3.05 4.77
C SER A 266 10.10 -4.24 5.47
N PHE A 267 10.13 -5.42 4.84
CA PHE A 267 9.49 -6.65 5.36
C PHE A 267 7.98 -6.48 5.65
N GLY A 268 7.30 -5.64 4.86
CA GLY A 268 5.85 -5.48 4.86
C GLY A 268 5.35 -4.05 5.14
N GLY A 269 6.19 -3.15 5.66
CA GLY A 269 5.77 -1.76 5.85
C GLY A 269 6.73 -0.86 6.65
N PRO A 270 6.34 0.39 6.92
CA PRO A 270 4.98 0.93 6.77
C PRO A 270 4.51 0.97 5.30
N GLY A 271 3.25 0.60 5.08
CA GLY A 271 2.62 0.70 3.76
C GLY A 271 2.26 2.14 3.40
N LEU A 272 1.66 2.32 2.23
CA LEU A 272 1.07 3.58 1.81
C LEU A 272 -0.24 3.30 1.07
N GLY A 273 -1.36 3.24 1.80
CA GLY A 273 -2.65 3.14 1.15
C GLY A 273 -2.98 4.44 0.41
N VAL A 274 -3.27 4.34 -0.89
CA VAL A 274 -3.76 5.47 -1.69
C VAL A 274 -5.24 5.25 -2.00
N MET A 275 -6.04 6.30 -1.83
CA MET A 275 -7.45 6.30 -2.21
C MET A 275 -7.80 7.59 -2.93
N THR A 276 -8.34 7.44 -4.13
CA THR A 276 -8.88 8.52 -4.97
C THR A 276 -10.31 8.20 -5.38
N ALA A 277 -11.08 9.22 -5.74
CA ALA A 277 -12.48 9.06 -6.14
C ALA A 277 -12.97 10.20 -7.04
N LYS A 278 -14.11 9.99 -7.68
CA LYS A 278 -14.87 11.06 -8.32
C LYS A 278 -15.31 12.10 -7.28
N LYS A 279 -15.35 13.37 -7.68
CA LYS A 279 -15.67 14.51 -6.80
C LYS A 279 -17.03 14.40 -6.13
N ALA A 280 -17.99 13.78 -6.81
CA ALA A 280 -19.34 13.53 -6.29
C ALA A 280 -19.32 12.76 -4.95
N TYR A 281 -18.29 11.94 -4.70
CA TYR A 281 -18.19 11.07 -3.52
C TYR A 281 -17.31 11.63 -2.40
N VAL A 282 -16.75 12.84 -2.54
CA VAL A 282 -15.78 13.42 -1.59
C VAL A 282 -16.27 13.44 -0.14
N ARG A 283 -17.58 13.58 0.09
CA ARG A 283 -18.17 13.60 1.43
C ARG A 283 -18.19 12.23 2.12
N GLN A 284 -18.01 11.15 1.38
CA GLN A 284 -18.06 9.76 1.85
C GLN A 284 -16.66 9.16 2.04
N LEU A 285 -15.62 9.88 1.61
CA LEU A 285 -14.24 9.46 1.77
C LEU A 285 -13.85 9.40 3.25
N PRO A 286 -13.14 8.35 3.67
CA PRO A 286 -12.53 8.28 4.99
C PRO A 286 -11.19 9.05 5.01
N GLY A 287 -10.72 9.35 6.21
CA GLY A 287 -9.43 10.02 6.40
C GLY A 287 -9.42 11.51 6.03
N ARG A 288 -8.21 12.07 6.08
CA ARG A 288 -7.95 13.50 5.93
C ARG A 288 -7.95 13.91 4.46
N ILE A 289 -8.32 15.16 4.21
CA ILE A 289 -8.22 15.81 2.90
C ILE A 289 -7.68 17.21 3.16
N VAL A 290 -6.59 17.60 2.49
CA VAL A 290 -6.16 19.00 2.47
C VAL A 290 -6.80 19.70 1.28
N GLY A 291 -7.23 20.94 1.49
CA GLY A 291 -7.78 21.80 0.45
C GLY A 291 -7.19 23.21 0.52
N ILE A 292 -7.38 23.95 -0.57
CA ILE A 292 -7.02 25.37 -0.65
C ILE A 292 -8.09 26.23 0.02
N ALA A 293 -7.66 27.18 0.84
CA ALA A 293 -8.45 28.22 1.47
C ALA A 293 -7.80 29.60 1.25
N LYS A 294 -8.40 30.64 1.85
CA LYS A 294 -7.82 31.98 1.95
C LYS A 294 -7.66 32.37 3.41
N ASP A 295 -6.54 33.00 3.74
CA ASP A 295 -6.34 33.58 5.08
C ASP A 295 -7.09 34.92 5.24
N LYS A 296 -6.91 35.56 6.40
CA LYS A 296 -7.53 36.87 6.71
C LYS A 296 -7.14 38.00 5.76
N ASP A 297 -5.99 37.90 5.09
CA ASP A 297 -5.48 38.88 4.14
C ASP A 297 -5.85 38.50 2.68
N GLY A 298 -6.61 37.41 2.48
CA GLY A 298 -7.01 36.90 1.18
C GLY A 298 -5.93 36.08 0.45
N LYS A 299 -4.81 35.77 1.11
CA LYS A 299 -3.71 34.98 0.52
C LYS A 299 -4.08 33.50 0.52
N ARG A 300 -3.57 32.77 -0.48
CA ARG A 300 -3.77 31.32 -0.57
C ARG A 300 -3.13 30.63 0.64
N ALA A 301 -3.91 29.76 1.28
CA ALA A 301 -3.47 28.90 2.37
C ALA A 301 -4.00 27.47 2.16
N PHE A 302 -3.42 26.51 2.86
CA PHE A 302 -3.86 25.11 2.87
C PHE A 302 -4.44 24.76 4.24
N VAL A 303 -5.50 23.96 4.28
CA VAL A 303 -6.15 23.54 5.52
C VAL A 303 -6.65 22.09 5.41
N LEU A 304 -6.72 21.39 6.54
CA LEU A 304 -7.53 20.19 6.62
C LEU A 304 -9.00 20.59 6.43
N THR A 305 -9.67 19.97 5.47
CA THR A 305 -11.05 20.30 5.10
C THR A 305 -11.99 19.10 5.23
N LEU A 306 -13.29 19.39 5.33
CA LEU A 306 -14.33 18.40 5.52
C LEU A 306 -14.08 17.49 6.76
N GLN A 307 -13.45 18.04 7.80
CA GLN A 307 -13.06 17.29 9.01
C GLN A 307 -14.24 16.69 9.77
N ALA A 308 -15.46 17.21 9.53
CA ALA A 308 -16.69 16.63 10.07
C ALA A 308 -16.92 15.18 9.62
N ARG A 309 -16.14 14.60 8.71
CA ARG A 309 -16.18 13.16 8.39
C ARG A 309 -15.42 12.30 9.39
N GLU A 310 -14.46 12.87 10.10
CA GLU A 310 -13.42 12.17 10.84
C GLU A 310 -13.83 11.82 12.27
N GLN A 311 -13.15 10.82 12.84
CA GLN A 311 -13.46 10.23 14.15
C GLN A 311 -13.44 11.24 15.31
N HIS A 312 -12.59 12.26 15.26
CA HIS A 312 -12.46 13.23 16.37
C HIS A 312 -13.68 14.15 16.49
N ILE A 313 -14.50 14.25 15.44
CA ILE A 313 -15.77 15.00 15.44
C ILE A 313 -16.96 14.05 15.51
N ARG A 314 -17.03 13.04 14.63
CA ARG A 314 -18.22 12.18 14.49
C ARG A 314 -18.19 10.89 15.29
N ARG A 315 -17.05 10.53 15.87
CA ARG A 315 -16.88 9.32 16.70
C ARG A 315 -17.42 8.08 15.99
N GLU A 316 -18.38 7.37 16.59
CA GLU A 316 -19.01 6.17 16.02
C GLU A 316 -19.77 6.42 14.71
N LYS A 317 -20.10 7.67 14.39
CA LYS A 317 -20.77 8.07 13.13
C LYS A 317 -19.80 8.52 12.04
N ALA A 318 -18.49 8.45 12.28
CA ALA A 318 -17.48 8.77 11.29
C ALA A 318 -17.47 7.73 10.15
N SER A 319 -16.88 8.10 9.01
CA SER A 319 -16.78 7.20 7.85
C SER A 319 -15.75 6.08 8.05
N SER A 320 -14.82 6.26 8.99
CA SER A 320 -13.75 5.31 9.35
C SER A 320 -13.19 5.64 10.73
N ASN A 321 -12.49 4.68 11.34
CA ASN A 321 -11.74 4.85 12.59
C ASN A 321 -10.32 5.43 12.37
N ILE A 322 -9.88 5.61 11.13
CA ILE A 322 -8.53 6.10 10.81
C ILE A 322 -8.22 7.44 11.52
N CYS A 323 -7.04 7.52 12.11
CA CYS A 323 -6.54 8.72 12.79
C CYS A 323 -5.10 8.99 12.38
N SER A 324 -4.09 8.37 13.01
CA SER A 324 -2.75 8.31 12.42
C SER A 324 -2.85 7.63 11.05
N ASN A 325 -2.08 8.11 10.09
CA ASN A 325 -1.97 7.62 8.72
C ASN A 325 -0.49 7.64 8.31
N GLU A 326 -0.22 7.34 7.04
CA GLU A 326 1.14 7.18 6.51
C GLU A 326 1.63 8.47 5.83
N ALA A 327 1.65 9.58 6.58
CA ALA A 327 2.00 10.89 6.05
C ALA A 327 3.46 10.99 5.58
N LEU A 328 4.39 10.31 6.26
CA LEU A 328 5.80 10.29 5.88
C LEU A 328 6.01 9.47 4.59
N CYS A 329 5.30 8.35 4.45
CA CYS A 329 5.31 7.56 3.21
C CYS A 329 4.72 8.34 2.04
N ALA A 330 3.65 9.11 2.28
CA ALA A 330 3.08 10.03 1.29
C ALA A 330 4.06 11.15 0.89
N LEU A 331 4.86 11.64 1.83
CA LEU A 331 5.95 12.59 1.54
C LEU A 331 7.02 11.95 0.64
N ASN A 332 7.44 10.71 0.91
CA ASN A 332 8.36 10.01 0.03
C ASN A 332 7.80 9.89 -1.40
N ALA A 333 6.52 9.54 -1.51
CA ALA A 333 5.84 9.40 -2.80
C ALA A 333 5.76 10.71 -3.58
N VAL A 334 5.44 11.84 -2.94
CA VAL A 334 5.41 13.13 -3.64
C VAL A 334 6.81 13.57 -4.07
N ILE A 335 7.84 13.34 -3.25
CA ILE A 335 9.23 13.63 -3.64
C ILE A 335 9.63 12.76 -4.83
N TYR A 336 9.38 11.45 -4.78
CA TYR A 336 9.68 10.50 -5.85
C TYR A 336 9.03 10.90 -7.17
N LEU A 337 7.72 11.15 -7.17
CA LEU A 337 6.97 11.54 -8.36
C LEU A 337 7.41 12.89 -8.91
N THR A 338 7.76 13.85 -8.04
CA THR A 338 8.26 15.17 -8.47
C THR A 338 9.66 15.07 -9.09
N LEU A 339 10.51 14.17 -8.60
CA LEU A 339 11.84 13.94 -9.15
C LEU A 339 11.80 13.29 -10.53
N LEU A 340 10.94 12.28 -10.70
CA LEU A 340 10.81 11.58 -11.98
C LEU A 340 10.00 12.37 -13.02
N GLY A 341 8.94 13.03 -12.57
CA GLY A 341 7.91 13.56 -13.45
C GLY A 341 7.20 12.47 -14.26
N PRO A 342 6.29 12.86 -15.18
CA PRO A 342 5.53 11.91 -15.98
C PRO A 342 6.42 11.07 -16.92
N GLN A 343 7.47 11.68 -17.49
CA GLN A 343 8.38 11.00 -18.41
C GLN A 343 9.23 9.95 -17.67
N GLY A 344 9.80 10.29 -16.51
CA GLY A 344 10.58 9.33 -15.73
C GLY A 344 9.73 8.18 -15.20
N LEU A 345 8.48 8.44 -14.79
CA LEU A 345 7.56 7.38 -14.37
C LEU A 345 7.24 6.42 -15.52
N LYS A 346 7.00 6.95 -16.72
CA LYS A 346 6.81 6.15 -17.93
C LYS A 346 8.04 5.29 -18.23
N GLU A 347 9.24 5.87 -18.18
CA GLU A 347 10.50 5.12 -18.41
C GLU A 347 10.69 3.98 -17.39
N VAL A 348 10.41 4.23 -16.11
CA VAL A 348 10.43 3.18 -15.07
C VAL A 348 9.43 2.07 -15.40
N ALA A 349 8.21 2.42 -15.82
CA ALA A 349 7.19 1.45 -16.19
C ALA A 349 7.60 0.63 -17.44
N GLU A 350 8.17 1.28 -18.46
CA GLU A 350 8.69 0.60 -19.66
C GLU A 350 9.83 -0.37 -19.32
N LEU A 351 10.74 0.02 -18.41
CA LEU A 351 11.81 -0.87 -17.93
C LEU A 351 11.27 -2.08 -17.16
N ASN A 352 10.23 -1.90 -16.35
CA ASN A 352 9.56 -3.01 -15.66
C ASN A 352 8.97 -4.01 -16.67
N LEU A 353 8.29 -3.49 -17.69
CA LEU A 353 7.74 -4.30 -18.78
C LEU A 353 8.85 -5.04 -19.53
N GLU A 354 9.91 -4.33 -19.92
CA GLU A 354 11.07 -4.93 -20.63
C GLU A 354 11.69 -6.07 -19.82
N ARG A 355 11.98 -5.86 -18.53
CA ARG A 355 12.63 -6.86 -17.68
C ARG A 355 11.76 -8.08 -17.44
N ALA A 356 10.46 -7.89 -17.20
CA ALA A 356 9.54 -9.01 -16.99
C ALA A 356 9.35 -9.85 -18.25
N HIS A 357 9.16 -9.22 -19.41
CA HIS A 357 9.01 -9.94 -20.67
C HIS A 357 10.32 -10.60 -21.11
N HIS A 358 11.47 -9.95 -20.89
CA HIS A 358 12.76 -10.58 -21.15
C HIS A 358 13.00 -11.82 -20.26
N LEU A 359 12.65 -11.74 -18.98
CA LEU A 359 12.73 -12.87 -18.07
C LEU A 359 11.78 -14.00 -18.47
N ALA A 360 10.56 -13.68 -18.89
CA ALA A 360 9.60 -14.65 -19.39
C ALA A 360 10.15 -15.44 -20.61
N ASP A 361 10.78 -14.75 -21.55
CA ASP A 361 11.49 -15.37 -22.68
C ASP A 361 12.68 -16.23 -22.22
N LEU A 362 13.45 -15.68 -21.26
CA LEU A 362 14.41 -16.36 -20.37
C LEU A 362 13.99 -17.79 -20.03
N ILE A 363 12.90 -17.82 -19.28
CA ILE A 363 12.35 -19.01 -18.64
C ILE A 363 11.82 -20.00 -19.68
N ASN A 364 11.11 -19.53 -20.71
CA ASN A 364 10.60 -20.39 -21.76
C ASN A 364 11.72 -21.11 -22.55
N LYS A 365 12.89 -20.48 -22.72
CA LYS A 365 14.07 -21.10 -23.38
C LYS A 365 14.64 -22.29 -22.59
N THR A 366 14.38 -22.39 -21.28
CA THR A 366 14.80 -23.55 -20.47
C THR A 366 14.13 -24.86 -20.91
N LYS A 367 13.00 -24.79 -21.64
CA LYS A 367 12.14 -25.91 -22.09
C LYS A 367 11.54 -26.78 -20.98
N LYS A 368 11.96 -26.61 -19.72
CA LYS A 368 11.43 -27.31 -18.54
C LYS A 368 10.36 -26.50 -17.80
N PHE A 369 10.50 -25.18 -17.83
CA PHE A 369 9.57 -24.23 -17.22
C PHE A 369 8.82 -23.50 -18.31
N HIS A 370 7.55 -23.17 -18.05
CA HIS A 370 6.67 -22.58 -19.05
C HIS A 370 5.90 -21.41 -18.46
N VAL A 371 5.99 -20.25 -19.10
CA VAL A 371 5.13 -19.11 -18.76
C VAL A 371 3.70 -19.44 -19.17
N LYS A 372 2.75 -19.23 -18.25
CA LYS A 372 1.33 -19.56 -18.40
C LYS A 372 0.40 -18.37 -18.44
N THR A 373 0.91 -17.18 -18.18
CA THR A 373 0.15 -15.95 -18.38
C THR A 373 -0.07 -15.74 -19.88
N LEU A 374 -1.34 -15.84 -20.31
CA LEU A 374 -1.74 -15.74 -21.72
C LEU A 374 -2.18 -14.32 -22.09
N ALA A 375 -2.81 -13.62 -21.16
CA ALA A 375 -3.19 -12.23 -21.32
C ALA A 375 -1.95 -11.31 -21.24
N PRO A 376 -2.03 -10.08 -21.80
CA PRO A 376 -0.99 -9.07 -21.59
C PRO A 376 -0.73 -8.87 -20.08
N PHE A 377 0.53 -8.78 -19.69
CA PHE A 377 0.94 -8.57 -18.29
C PHE A 377 1.97 -7.46 -18.19
N PHE A 378 2.05 -6.85 -16.99
CA PHE A 378 2.98 -5.76 -16.71
C PHE A 378 4.34 -6.30 -16.26
N ASN A 379 4.55 -6.43 -14.95
CA ASN A 379 5.84 -6.80 -14.36
C ASN A 379 5.81 -8.15 -13.62
N GLU A 380 4.66 -8.83 -13.63
CA GLU A 380 4.44 -10.14 -13.01
C GLU A 380 3.82 -11.13 -13.98
N PHE A 381 4.20 -12.40 -13.86
CA PHE A 381 3.64 -13.48 -14.67
C PHE A 381 3.77 -14.83 -13.96
N VAL A 382 2.95 -15.79 -14.37
CA VAL A 382 2.89 -17.13 -13.79
C VAL A 382 3.76 -18.08 -14.59
N VAL A 383 4.58 -18.86 -13.88
CA VAL A 383 5.43 -19.92 -14.42
C VAL A 383 4.94 -21.27 -13.92
N GLN A 384 4.68 -22.19 -14.84
CA GLN A 384 4.49 -23.62 -14.51
C GLN A 384 5.86 -24.27 -14.32
N CYS A 385 6.04 -24.87 -13.16
CA CYS A 385 7.21 -25.63 -12.76
C CYS A 385 7.00 -27.14 -13.05
N PRO A 386 8.07 -27.89 -13.40
CA PRO A 386 8.02 -29.33 -13.54
C PRO A 386 7.96 -30.07 -12.18
N VAL A 387 8.24 -29.35 -11.09
CA VAL A 387 8.20 -29.81 -9.70
C VAL A 387 7.33 -28.86 -8.85
N ALA A 388 7.18 -29.13 -7.56
CA ALA A 388 6.46 -28.21 -6.67
C ALA A 388 7.17 -26.85 -6.60
N ALA A 389 6.41 -25.76 -6.60
CA ALA A 389 6.96 -24.41 -6.55
C ALA A 389 7.72 -24.16 -5.23
N ALA A 390 7.29 -24.74 -4.12
CA ALA A 390 8.03 -24.74 -2.85
C ALA A 390 9.46 -25.31 -2.99
N ASP A 391 9.65 -26.39 -3.76
CA ASP A 391 10.98 -26.97 -4.00
C ASP A 391 11.85 -26.05 -4.86
N VAL A 392 11.24 -25.32 -5.80
CA VAL A 392 11.91 -24.30 -6.61
C VAL A 392 12.38 -23.15 -5.73
N VAL A 393 11.51 -22.63 -4.87
CA VAL A 393 11.81 -21.55 -3.92
C VAL A 393 13.01 -21.93 -3.05
N ALA A 394 12.99 -23.11 -2.42
CA ALA A 394 14.08 -23.57 -1.56
C ALA A 394 15.42 -23.66 -2.31
N LYS A 395 15.42 -24.24 -3.52
CA LYS A 395 16.64 -24.40 -4.34
C LYS A 395 17.21 -23.09 -4.85
N LEU A 396 16.36 -22.11 -5.17
CA LEU A 396 16.81 -20.78 -5.60
C LEU A 396 17.28 -19.94 -4.40
N GLU A 397 16.68 -20.11 -3.22
CA GLU A 397 17.16 -19.47 -1.99
C GLU A 397 18.60 -19.87 -1.66
N GLU A 398 18.96 -21.15 -1.82
CA GLU A 398 20.35 -21.64 -1.68
C GLU A 398 21.34 -20.95 -2.64
N LYS A 399 20.84 -20.42 -3.77
CA LYS A 399 21.60 -19.66 -4.77
C LYS A 399 21.51 -18.15 -4.57
N GLY A 400 20.92 -17.68 -3.47
CA GLY A 400 20.78 -16.25 -3.18
C GLY A 400 19.62 -15.55 -3.91
N ILE A 401 18.63 -16.31 -4.41
CA ILE A 401 17.52 -15.80 -5.22
C ILE A 401 16.19 -16.07 -4.50
N ALA A 402 15.38 -15.03 -4.29
CA ALA A 402 14.00 -15.21 -3.87
C ALA A 402 13.15 -15.46 -5.13
N ALA A 403 12.84 -16.74 -5.40
CA ALA A 403 12.41 -17.23 -6.71
C ALA A 403 11.13 -16.61 -7.28
N GLY A 404 10.22 -16.16 -6.41
CA GLY A 404 8.84 -15.91 -6.78
C GLY A 404 7.92 -16.27 -5.62
N TYR A 405 6.62 -15.99 -5.78
CA TYR A 405 5.60 -16.38 -4.83
C TYR A 405 5.01 -17.75 -5.19
N ASP A 406 5.09 -18.71 -4.27
CA ASP A 406 4.51 -20.06 -4.43
C ASP A 406 2.98 -20.01 -4.35
N LEU A 407 2.31 -20.17 -5.50
CA LEU A 407 0.85 -20.13 -5.60
C LEU A 407 0.18 -21.35 -4.95
N GLY A 408 0.93 -22.41 -4.68
CA GLY A 408 0.48 -23.57 -3.91
C GLY A 408 0.04 -23.24 -2.50
N GLN A 409 0.58 -22.18 -1.90
CA GLN A 409 0.20 -21.70 -0.56
C GLN A 409 -1.23 -21.16 -0.51
N LEU A 410 -1.74 -20.65 -1.65
CA LEU A 410 -3.08 -20.08 -1.76
C LEU A 410 -4.09 -21.11 -2.26
N CYS A 411 -3.67 -21.93 -3.23
CA CYS A 411 -4.50 -22.93 -3.85
C CYS A 411 -3.69 -24.21 -4.06
N PRO A 412 -4.03 -25.33 -3.40
CA PRO A 412 -3.33 -26.60 -3.60
C PRO A 412 -3.26 -27.07 -5.06
N GLN A 413 -4.20 -26.64 -5.90
CA GLN A 413 -4.23 -27.01 -7.32
C GLN A 413 -3.19 -26.23 -8.15
N MET A 414 -2.60 -25.19 -7.56
CA MET A 414 -1.52 -24.39 -8.13
C MET A 414 -0.15 -24.73 -7.52
N LYS A 415 0.01 -25.89 -6.86
CA LYS A 415 1.27 -26.32 -6.21
C LYS A 415 2.53 -26.34 -7.10
N ASN A 416 2.35 -26.38 -8.42
CA ASN A 416 3.44 -26.36 -9.40
C ASN A 416 3.50 -25.03 -10.16
N TYR A 417 2.97 -23.95 -9.60
CA TYR A 417 2.94 -22.63 -10.22
C TYR A 417 3.59 -21.60 -9.32
N LEU A 418 4.47 -20.80 -9.91
CA LEU A 418 5.22 -19.74 -9.28
C LEU A 418 4.82 -18.42 -9.93
N LEU A 419 4.41 -17.44 -9.14
CA LEU A 419 4.28 -16.06 -9.60
C LEU A 419 5.67 -15.40 -9.53
N VAL A 420 6.11 -14.83 -10.64
CA VAL A 420 7.45 -14.25 -10.78
C VAL A 420 7.31 -12.78 -11.15
N CYS A 421 8.12 -11.94 -10.52
CA CYS A 421 8.16 -10.50 -10.75
C CYS A 421 9.56 -10.06 -11.17
N ALA A 422 9.66 -9.13 -12.13
CA ALA A 422 10.90 -8.42 -12.42
C ALA A 422 10.64 -6.92 -12.58
N THR A 423 11.43 -6.10 -11.88
CA THR A 423 11.35 -4.64 -11.92
C THR A 423 12.57 -4.03 -12.60
N GLU A 424 12.63 -2.70 -12.70
CA GLU A 424 13.76 -1.97 -13.28
C GLU A 424 15.10 -2.21 -12.55
N LEU A 425 15.06 -2.74 -11.32
CA LEU A 425 16.25 -3.07 -10.54
C LEU A 425 16.94 -4.35 -11.00
N ARG A 426 16.30 -5.17 -11.84
CA ARG A 426 16.91 -6.41 -12.34
C ARG A 426 17.82 -6.08 -13.52
N THR A 427 19.10 -6.41 -13.39
CA THR A 427 20.06 -6.30 -14.49
C THR A 427 19.95 -7.49 -15.42
N GLU A 428 20.54 -7.37 -16.61
CA GLU A 428 20.66 -8.51 -17.52
C GLU A 428 21.38 -9.71 -16.88
N GLU A 429 22.40 -9.47 -16.04
CA GLU A 429 23.04 -10.57 -15.31
C GLU A 429 22.11 -11.22 -14.29
N ASP A 430 21.31 -10.43 -13.56
CA ASP A 430 20.32 -10.96 -12.61
C ASP A 430 19.29 -11.85 -13.34
N LEU A 431 18.80 -11.42 -14.51
CA LEU A 431 17.80 -12.17 -15.30
C LEU A 431 18.37 -13.48 -15.86
N ASN A 432 19.59 -13.45 -16.41
CA ASN A 432 20.26 -14.66 -16.88
C ASN A 432 20.59 -15.62 -15.73
N ALA A 433 21.11 -15.10 -14.61
CA ALA A 433 21.39 -15.90 -13.42
C ALA A 433 20.13 -16.58 -12.87
N TYR A 434 18.99 -15.88 -12.87
CA TYR A 434 17.70 -16.47 -12.52
C TYR A 434 17.31 -17.61 -13.46
N ALA A 435 17.35 -17.37 -14.78
CA ALA A 435 16.95 -18.36 -15.78
C ALA A 435 17.85 -19.61 -15.75
N ASP A 436 19.16 -19.43 -15.59
CA ASP A 436 20.14 -20.51 -15.44
C ASP A 436 19.92 -21.29 -14.14
N ALA A 437 19.70 -20.57 -13.03
CA ALA A 437 19.43 -21.20 -11.74
C ALA A 437 18.17 -22.06 -11.77
N LEU A 438 17.11 -21.57 -12.44
CA LEU A 438 15.85 -22.25 -12.66
C LEU A 438 16.01 -23.46 -13.59
N GLY A 439 16.67 -23.29 -14.76
CA GLY A 439 16.89 -24.37 -15.73
C GLY A 439 17.77 -25.52 -15.22
N GLY A 440 18.60 -25.25 -14.22
CA GLY A 440 19.40 -26.24 -13.50
C GLY A 440 18.62 -27.14 -12.54
N ILE A 441 17.34 -26.83 -12.25
CA ILE A 441 16.41 -27.71 -11.54
C ILE A 441 15.85 -28.75 -12.52
#